data_AF-A0A2V6HBP5-F1
#
_entry.id   AF-A0A2V6HBP5-F1
#
_cell.length_a   1.000
_cell.length_b   1.000
_cell.length_c   1.000
_cell.angle_alpha   90.00
_cell.angle_beta   90.00
_cell.angle_gamma   90.00
#
_symmetry.space_group_name_H-M   'P 1'
#
loop_
_entity.id
_entity.type
_entity.pdbx_description
1 polymer ?
#
loop_
_entity_poly.entity_id
_entity_poly.type
_entity_poly.pdbx_seq_one_letter_code
_entity_poly.pdbx_strand_id
1 'polypeptide(L)' 'KYFDEKYGTGKLVSRTRDTDTDVIQTLVGYQWMVGVTMLELFYFSAQHDALVYRTISVDYKAL' A
#
# COMPACT_ATOMS: atom_id res chain seq x y z
N LYS A 1 -1.64 11.64 4.00
CA LYS A 1 -2.11 12.70 4.93
C LYS A 1 -2.82 12.14 6.15
N TYR A 2 -4.02 11.54 6.11
CA TYR A 2 -4.70 11.05 7.33
C TYR A 2 -3.83 10.11 8.19
N PHE A 3 -3.23 9.06 7.60
CA PHE A 3 -2.36 8.15 8.33
C PHE A 3 -1.08 8.83 8.82
N ASP A 4 -0.51 9.73 8.02
CA ASP A 4 0.72 10.45 8.40
C ASP A 4 0.50 11.40 9.58
N GLU A 5 -0.64 12.10 9.60
CA GLU A 5 -1.03 13.00 10.68
C GLU A 5 -1.33 12.25 11.97
N LYS A 6 -1.89 11.04 11.86
CA LYS A 6 -2.32 10.24 13.01
C LYS A 6 -1.21 9.36 13.60
N TYR A 7 -0.29 8.88 12.77
CA TYR A 7 0.69 7.86 13.14
C TYR A 7 2.15 8.27 12.84
N GLY A 8 2.37 9.52 12.41
CA GLY A 8 3.67 10.00 11.94
C GLY A 8 3.93 9.64 10.48
N THR A 9 5.03 10.11 9.89
CA THR A 9 5.35 9.83 8.48
C THR A 9 5.52 8.34 8.22
N GLY A 10 4.73 7.78 7.31
CA GLY A 10 4.83 6.37 6.94
C GLY A 10 6.12 6.05 6.21
N LYS A 11 6.73 4.92 6.54
CA LYS A 11 7.86 4.36 5.80
C LYS A 11 7.32 3.68 4.55
N LEU A 12 7.80 4.07 3.36
CA LEU A 12 7.54 3.33 2.14
C LEU A 12 8.26 1.97 2.21
N VAL A 13 7.49 0.87 2.13
CA VAL A 13 8.01 -0.51 2.20
C VAL A 13 7.88 -1.27 0.89
N SER A 14 6.97 -0.84 0.02
CA SER A 14 6.82 -1.41 -1.32
C SER A 14 6.44 -0.33 -2.32
N ARG A 15 7.07 -0.37 -3.49
CA ARG A 15 6.69 0.46 -4.65
C ARG A 15 7.10 -0.27 -5.92
N THR A 16 6.14 -1.00 -6.48
CA THR A 16 6.33 -1.74 -7.72
C THR A 16 5.29 -1.27 -8.73
N ARG A 17 5.73 -1.11 -9.97
CA ARG A 17 4.85 -0.95 -11.12
C ARG A 17 5.34 -1.91 -12.17
N ASP A 18 4.51 -2.88 -12.52
CA ASP A 18 4.80 -3.90 -13.52
C ASP A 18 3.95 -3.61 -14.77
N THR A 19 4.60 -3.67 -15.93
CA THR A 19 4.01 -3.44 -17.24
C THR A 19 4.47 -4.48 -18.27
N ASP A 20 5.00 -5.62 -17.83
CA ASP A 20 5.58 -6.65 -18.71
C ASP A 20 4.50 -7.53 -19.35
N THR A 21 3.24 -7.28 -19.03
CA THR A 21 2.05 -7.92 -19.62
C THR A 21 1.04 -6.86 -20.04
N ASP A 22 -0.03 -7.26 -20.74
CA ASP A 22 -1.16 -6.38 -21.08
C ASP A 22 -1.90 -5.85 -19.83
N VAL A 23 -1.57 -6.38 -18.65
CA VAL A 23 -2.06 -5.90 -17.35
C VAL A 23 -1.00 -5.02 -16.69
N ILE A 24 -1.31 -3.74 -16.50
CA ILE A 24 -0.51 -2.83 -15.70
C ILE A 24 -0.84 -3.07 -14.22
N GLN A 25 0.15 -3.49 -13.45
CA GLN A 25 0.00 -3.71 -12.00
C GLN A 25 0.76 -2.63 -11.24
N THR A 26 0.20 -2.18 -10.12
CA THR A 26 0.86 -1.24 -9.21
C THR A 26 0.63 -1.70 -7.79
N LEU A 27 1.71 -1.81 -7.02
CA LEU A 27 1.71 -2.09 -5.60
C LEU A 27 2.43 -0.97 -4.87
N VAL A 28 1.78 -0.37 -3.88
CA VAL A 28 2.37 0.64 -3.00
C VAL A 28 2.06 0.26 -1.56
N GLY A 29 3.10 0.15 -0.74
CA GLY A 29 2.98 -0.24 0.66
C GLY A 29 3.62 0.81 1.57
N TYR A 30 2.92 1.18 2.64
CA TYR A 30 3.43 2.03 3.71
C TYR A 30 3.31 1.34 5.05
N GLN A 31 4.28 1.57 5.93
CA GLN A 31 4.33 1.04 7.28
C GLN A 31 4.49 2.17 8.30
N TRP A 32 3.79 2.06 9.43
CA TRP A 32 3.93 2.93 10.60
C TRP A 32 4.25 2.10 11.84
N MET A 33 4.99 2.72 12.75
CA MET A 33 5.25 2.21 14.09
C MET A 33 4.58 3.13 15.10
N VAL A 34 3.65 2.59 15.89
CA VAL A 34 2.87 3.33 16.89
C VAL A 34 3.06 2.64 18.24
N GLY A 35 4.03 3.12 19.02
CA GLY A 35 4.47 2.43 20.23
C GLY A 35 4.98 1.03 19.90
N VAL A 36 4.32 0.00 20.44
CA VAL A 36 4.61 -1.43 20.17
C VAL A 36 3.71 -2.04 19.10
N THR A 37 2.92 -1.23 18.38
CA THR A 37 2.05 -1.72 17.29
C THR A 37 2.61 -1.31 15.94
N MET A 38 2.63 -2.24 15.00
CA MET A 38 2.92 -2.00 13.59
C MET A 38 1.62 -1.93 12.80
N LEU A 39 1.53 -0.95 11.89
CA LEU A 39 0.43 -0.79 10.94
C LEU A 39 1.01 -0.83 9.53
N GLU A 40 0.42 -1.61 8.63
CA GLU A 40 0.77 -1.67 7.22
C GLU A 40 -0.46 -1.35 6.36
N LEU A 41 -0.26 -0.54 5.31
CA LEU A 41 -1.27 -0.18 4.33
C LEU A 41 -0.72 -0.52 2.95
N PHE A 42 -1.41 -1.41 2.23
CA PHE A 42 -1.08 -1.75 0.86
C PHE A 42 -2.20 -1.30 -0.08
N TYR A 43 -1.82 -0.53 -1.09
CA TYR A 43 -2.64 -0.25 -2.26
C TYR A 43 -2.16 -1.15 -3.40
N PHE A 44 -3.07 -1.93 -3.96
CA PHE A 44 -2.86 -2.68 -5.19
C PHE A 44 -3.83 -2.20 -6.26
N SER A 45 -3.36 -2.09 -7.49
CA SER A 45 -4.22 -1.96 -8.66
C SER A 45 -3.75 -2.78 -9.83
N ALA A 46 -4.69 -3.30 -10.59
CA ALA A 46 -4.47 -3.92 -11.89
C ALA A 46 -5.35 -3.22 -12.94
N GLN A 47 -4.77 -2.88 -14.09
CA GLN A 47 -5.47 -2.25 -15.19
C GLN A 47 -5.20 -3.01 -16.49
N HIS A 48 -6.25 -3.31 -17.25
CA HIS A 48 -6.18 -3.87 -18.60
C HIS A 48 -7.14 -3.07 -19.47
N ASP A 49 -6.62 -2.32 -20.45
CA ASP A 49 -7.39 -1.33 -21.22
C ASP A 49 -8.20 -0.38 -20.31
N ALA A 50 -9.53 -0.46 -20.41
CA ALA A 50 -10.49 0.31 -19.61
C ALA A 50 -10.91 -0.38 -18.31
N LEU A 51 -10.54 -1.64 -18.09
CA LEU A 51 -10.85 -2.38 -16.87
C LEU A 51 -9.86 -2.01 -15.78
N VAL A 52 -10.35 -1.59 -14.62
CA VAL A 52 -9.52 -1.19 -13.49
C VAL A 52 -10.01 -1.84 -12.19
N TYR A 53 -9.13 -2.57 -11.53
CA TYR A 53 -9.35 -3.18 -10.22
C TYR A 53 -8.44 -2.51 -9.20
N ARG A 54 -8.98 -2.23 -8.01
CA ARG A 54 -8.24 -1.60 -6.91
C ARG A 54 -8.59 -2.28 -5.60
N THR A 55 -7.58 -2.59 -4.82
CA THR A 55 -7.72 -3.14 -3.46
C THR A 55 -6.86 -2.33 -2.52
N ILE A 56 -7.42 -2.03 -1.35
CA ILE A 56 -6.68 -1.46 -0.23
C ILE A 56 -6.76 -2.48 0.90
N SER A 57 -5.60 -2.90 1.41
CA SER A 57 -5.48 -3.76 2.57
C SER A 57 -4.81 -3.01 3.71
N VAL A 58 -5.30 -3.24 4.92
CA VAL A 58 -4.72 -2.70 6.15
C VAL A 58 -4.47 -3.87 7.08
N ASP A 59 -3.22 -4.03 7.50
CA ASP A 59 -2.80 -5.05 8.44
C ASP A 59 -2.22 -4.39 9.69
N TYR A 60 -2.46 -4.99 10.85
CA TYR A 60 -1.88 -4.52 12.11
C TYR A 60 -1.33 -5.68 12.92
N LYS A 61 -0.22 -5.45 13.60
CA LYS A 61 0.45 -6.44 14.45
C LYS A 61 0.95 -5.79 15.73
N ALA A 62 0.59 -6.34 16.88
CA ALA A 62 1.26 -6.03 18.14
C ALA A 62 2.60 -6.77 18.19
N LEU A 63 3.67 -6.05 18.54
CA LEU A 63 5.05 -6.55 18.63
C LEU A 63 5.40 -7.02 20.04
#